data_AF-A0A8J2J4H0-F1
#
_entry.id   AF-A0A8J2J4H0-F1
#
_cell.length_a   1.000
_cell.length_b   1.000
_cell.length_c   1.000
_cell.angle_alpha   90.00
_cell.angle_beta   90.00
_cell.angle_gamma   90.00
#
_symmetry.space_group_name_H-M   'P 1'
#
loop_
_entity.id
_entity.type
_entity.pdbx_description
1 polymer ?
#
loop_
_entity_poly.entity_id
_entity_poly.type
_entity_poly.pdbx_seq_one_letter_code
_entity_poly.pdbx_strand_id
1 'polypeptide(L)'
;MCNSRKRLGVYDNLFVGIWNANEVNYYKILSVQDLDNFVVEPQASTTWLESMQDLYNRSQEGLQIKTTHVFKNYLYAYKDHVSKKWHRVRVDATSLWHGTALVHFIDEGEEKEVYISDLLHLETSFWSIAPLVIKAKLGGIFPPGELPAWPRESIDKFKELCKPGDMFCGVSIHTEGQRISLVLFNNRPQTASTMGGVSLQMYLVELGLARTTERFECCKDYEDFRTIAFPSVKSSFSNS
;
A
#
# COMPACT_ATOMS: atom_id res chain seq x y z
N MET A 1 15.57 -30.73 -14.66
CA MET A 1 14.19 -30.52 -14.17
C MET A 1 14.23 -30.39 -12.66
N CYS A 2 14.36 -29.16 -12.13
CA CYS A 2 14.28 -28.91 -10.69
C CYS A 2 13.00 -28.11 -10.44
N ASN A 3 12.09 -28.71 -9.69
CA ASN A 3 10.71 -28.26 -9.50
C ASN A 3 10.68 -27.32 -8.29
N SER A 4 10.87 -26.02 -8.51
CA SER A 4 10.75 -25.00 -7.47
C SER A 4 9.28 -24.74 -7.17
N ARG A 5 8.73 -25.46 -6.19
CA ARG A 5 7.47 -25.13 -5.54
C ARG A 5 7.60 -23.74 -4.92
N LYS A 6 7.12 -22.70 -5.61
CA LYS A 6 6.84 -21.39 -5.02
C LYS A 6 5.94 -21.65 -3.82
N ARG A 7 6.39 -21.28 -2.60
CA ARG A 7 5.53 -21.30 -1.42
C ARG A 7 4.48 -20.20 -1.59
N LEU A 8 3.37 -20.62 -2.20
CA LEU A 8 2.12 -19.91 -2.32
C LEU A 8 1.66 -19.52 -0.90
N GLY A 9 1.70 -18.22 -0.57
CA GLY A 9 0.94 -17.65 0.55
C GLY A 9 1.68 -16.73 1.53
N VAL A 10 3.02 -16.61 1.46
CA VAL A 10 3.74 -15.63 2.32
C VAL A 10 3.44 -14.21 1.83
N TYR A 11 2.70 -13.43 2.61
CA TYR A 11 2.31 -12.05 2.29
C TYR A 11 3.51 -11.10 2.20
N ASP A 12 4.62 -11.40 2.90
CA ASP A 12 5.88 -10.66 2.77
C ASP A 12 6.44 -10.70 1.33
N ASN A 13 6.10 -11.73 0.54
CA ASN A 13 6.50 -11.86 -0.88
C ASN A 13 5.38 -11.50 -1.87
N LEU A 14 4.13 -11.31 -1.41
CA LEU A 14 3.01 -10.91 -2.28
C LEU A 14 3.08 -9.43 -2.68
N PHE A 15 3.69 -8.58 -1.86
CA PHE A 15 3.96 -7.18 -2.24
C PHE A 15 4.84 -7.07 -3.50
N VAL A 16 5.77 -8.01 -3.71
CA VAL A 16 6.69 -8.02 -4.86
C VAL A 16 5.99 -8.43 -6.17
N GLY A 17 4.87 -9.15 -6.10
CA GLY A 17 4.14 -9.66 -7.28
C GLY A 17 2.87 -8.89 -7.64
N ILE A 18 2.31 -8.13 -6.72
CA ILE A 18 1.09 -7.34 -6.91
C ILE A 18 1.41 -5.90 -7.32
N TRP A 19 2.56 -5.38 -6.87
CA TRP A 19 3.03 -4.04 -7.21
C TRP A 19 4.34 -4.18 -7.96
N ASN A 20 4.32 -3.98 -9.27
CA ASN A 20 5.57 -3.82 -9.99
C ASN A 20 6.22 -2.53 -9.48
N ALA A 21 7.41 -2.64 -8.90
CA ALA A 21 8.19 -1.48 -8.54
C ALA A 21 8.31 -0.57 -9.78
N ASN A 22 8.10 0.74 -9.58
CA ASN A 22 8.02 1.76 -10.64
C ASN A 22 6.70 1.83 -11.43
N GLU A 23 5.64 1.12 -11.05
CA GLU A 23 4.31 1.39 -11.59
C GLU A 23 3.65 2.61 -10.94
N VAL A 24 3.10 3.46 -11.81
CA VAL A 24 2.28 4.59 -11.42
C VAL A 24 0.89 4.10 -11.04
N ASN A 25 0.50 4.38 -9.81
CA ASN A 25 -0.80 4.07 -9.26
C ASN A 25 -1.46 5.35 -8.71
N TYR A 26 -2.78 5.32 -8.58
CA TYR A 26 -3.52 6.44 -8.02
C TYR A 26 -3.99 6.09 -6.62
N TYR A 27 -3.85 7.02 -5.69
CA TYR A 27 -4.13 6.81 -4.27
C TYR A 27 -4.96 7.96 -3.71
N LYS A 28 -5.94 7.63 -2.87
CA LYS A 28 -6.49 8.58 -1.90
C LYS A 28 -5.77 8.41 -0.57
N ILE A 29 -5.50 9.51 0.11
CA ILE A 29 -4.95 9.47 1.48
C ILE A 29 -6.14 9.48 2.44
N LEU A 30 -6.27 8.42 3.23
CA LEU A 30 -7.39 8.22 4.16
C LEU A 30 -7.09 8.86 5.52
N SER A 31 -5.87 8.71 6.01
CA SER A 31 -5.44 9.25 7.31
C SER A 31 -3.94 9.49 7.34
N VAL A 32 -3.52 10.47 8.13
CA VAL A 32 -2.11 10.85 8.30
C VAL A 32 -1.80 10.95 9.78
N GLN A 33 -0.94 10.05 10.29
CA GLN A 33 -0.33 10.19 11.60
C GLN A 33 0.94 11.05 11.48
N ASP A 34 1.83 10.69 10.57
CA ASP A 34 3.01 11.45 10.17
C ASP A 34 3.43 11.07 8.73
N LEU A 35 4.58 11.55 8.26
CA LEU A 35 5.06 11.34 6.88
C LEU A 35 5.65 9.93 6.66
N ASP A 36 5.98 9.23 7.74
CA ASP A 36 6.34 7.80 7.71
C ASP A 36 5.13 6.90 7.95
N ASN A 37 4.01 7.41 8.46
CA ASN A 37 2.85 6.64 8.88
C ASN A 37 1.56 7.32 8.39
N PHE A 38 1.12 6.98 7.19
CA PHE A 38 -0.20 7.34 6.69
C PHE A 38 -0.87 6.14 6.03
N VAL A 39 -2.17 6.25 5.76
CA VAL A 39 -2.97 5.19 5.15
C VAL A 39 -3.48 5.67 3.79
N VAL A 40 -3.33 4.82 2.79
CA VAL A 40 -3.82 5.07 1.43
C VAL A 40 -4.83 4.02 0.99
N GLU A 41 -5.76 4.45 0.16
CA GLU A 41 -6.66 3.61 -0.64
C GLU A 41 -6.21 3.71 -2.10
N PRO A 42 -5.73 2.63 -2.73
CA PRO A 42 -5.44 2.63 -4.15
C PRO A 42 -6.73 2.67 -4.96
N GLN A 43 -6.68 3.31 -6.13
CA GLN A 43 -7.75 3.25 -7.12
C GLN A 43 -7.77 1.84 -7.72
N ALA A 44 -8.65 1.00 -7.20
CA ALA A 44 -8.82 -0.38 -7.64
C ALA A 44 -10.29 -0.70 -7.93
N SER A 45 -10.52 -1.72 -8.76
CA SER A 45 -11.87 -2.29 -8.91
C SER A 45 -12.24 -3.06 -7.65
N THR A 46 -13.49 -2.92 -7.21
CA THR A 46 -14.05 -3.60 -6.04
C THR A 46 -15.09 -4.66 -6.43
N THR A 47 -15.31 -4.90 -7.73
CA THR A 47 -16.31 -5.87 -8.24
C THR A 47 -16.05 -7.30 -7.76
N TRP A 48 -14.80 -7.64 -7.47
CA TRP A 48 -14.41 -8.95 -6.95
C TRP A 48 -14.95 -9.21 -5.53
N LEU A 49 -15.27 -8.18 -4.75
CA LEU A 49 -15.80 -8.34 -3.39
C LEU A 49 -17.10 -9.14 -3.40
N GLU A 50 -18.02 -8.84 -4.32
CA GLU A 50 -19.28 -9.56 -4.49
C GLU A 50 -19.03 -11.01 -4.90
N SER A 51 -18.10 -11.24 -5.83
CA SER A 51 -17.70 -12.58 -6.27
C SER A 51 -17.14 -13.42 -5.11
N MET A 52 -16.37 -12.81 -4.21
CA MET A 52 -15.88 -13.45 -3.00
C MET A 52 -17.04 -13.80 -2.06
N GLN A 53 -17.98 -12.88 -1.83
CA GLN A 53 -19.16 -13.18 -1.00
C GLN A 53 -19.91 -14.40 -1.53
N ASP A 54 -20.20 -14.40 -2.83
CA ASP A 54 -20.97 -15.47 -3.47
C ASP A 54 -20.24 -16.82 -3.44
N LEU A 55 -18.92 -16.83 -3.60
CA LEU A 55 -18.13 -18.06 -3.56
C LEU A 55 -18.23 -18.72 -2.18
N TYR A 56 -17.90 -17.98 -1.13
CA TYR A 56 -17.86 -18.53 0.24
C TYR A 56 -19.23 -18.76 0.87
N ASN A 57 -20.27 -18.04 0.42
CA ASN A 57 -21.64 -18.33 0.83
C ASN A 57 -22.21 -19.57 0.15
N ARG A 58 -21.74 -19.95 -1.04
CA ARG A 58 -22.19 -21.15 -1.77
C ARG A 58 -21.54 -22.44 -1.26
N SER A 59 -20.22 -22.46 -1.09
CA SER A 59 -19.51 -23.63 -0.58
C SER A 59 -18.24 -23.24 0.15
N GLN A 60 -17.94 -23.99 1.22
CA GLN A 60 -16.70 -23.89 1.99
C GLN A 60 -15.94 -25.22 1.96
N GLU A 61 -16.39 -26.19 1.15
CA GLU A 61 -15.83 -27.54 1.13
C GLU A 61 -14.36 -27.50 0.72
N GLY A 62 -13.50 -28.12 1.54
CA GLY A 62 -12.05 -28.17 1.29
C GLY A 62 -11.29 -26.89 1.64
N LEU A 63 -11.97 -25.85 2.14
CA LEU A 63 -11.34 -24.60 2.58
C LEU A 63 -11.06 -24.57 4.09
N GLN A 64 -11.52 -25.58 4.84
CA GLN A 64 -11.28 -25.70 6.28
C GLN A 64 -9.78 -25.84 6.54
N ILE A 65 -9.29 -25.06 7.49
CA ILE A 65 -7.89 -25.08 7.89
C ILE A 65 -7.78 -25.92 9.16
N LYS A 66 -6.77 -26.78 9.20
CA LYS A 66 -6.34 -27.37 10.48
C LYS A 66 -5.67 -26.28 11.30
N THR A 67 -6.03 -26.14 12.58
CA THR A 67 -5.50 -25.10 13.48
C THR A 67 -3.97 -24.99 13.48
N THR A 68 -3.27 -26.11 13.32
CA THR A 68 -1.80 -26.19 13.24
C THR A 68 -1.19 -25.64 11.95
N HIS A 69 -2.00 -25.26 10.96
CA HIS A 69 -1.57 -24.78 9.64
C HIS A 69 -1.96 -23.31 9.39
N VAL A 70 -2.13 -22.55 10.47
CA VAL A 70 -2.24 -21.09 10.39
C VAL A 70 -0.88 -20.45 10.57
N PHE A 71 -0.46 -19.69 9.58
CA PHE A 71 0.87 -19.10 9.50
C PHE A 71 0.78 -17.58 9.60
N LYS A 72 1.70 -17.00 10.36
CA LYS A 72 1.90 -15.55 10.40
C LYS A 72 2.22 -15.03 8.99
N ASN A 73 1.71 -13.84 8.69
CA ASN A 73 1.82 -13.16 7.40
C ASN A 73 1.19 -13.96 6.25
N TYR A 74 0.20 -14.82 6.49
CA TYR A 74 -0.57 -15.47 5.41
C TYR A 74 -1.98 -14.90 5.34
N LEU A 75 -2.56 -14.95 4.14
CA LEU A 75 -3.95 -14.54 3.89
C LEU A 75 -4.93 -15.69 4.09
N TYR A 76 -6.06 -15.33 4.67
CA TYR A 76 -7.19 -16.19 4.94
C TYR A 76 -8.49 -15.47 4.65
N ALA A 77 -9.57 -16.22 4.49
CA ALA A 77 -10.92 -15.69 4.49
C ALA A 77 -11.50 -15.81 5.90
N TYR A 78 -12.18 -14.76 6.35
CA TYR A 78 -12.87 -14.72 7.63
C TYR A 78 -14.28 -14.18 7.43
N LYS A 79 -15.28 -14.80 8.06
CA LYS A 79 -16.65 -14.27 8.07
C LYS A 79 -16.86 -13.47 9.34
N ASP A 80 -17.09 -12.17 9.20
CA ASP A 80 -17.38 -11.35 10.36
C ASP A 80 -18.77 -11.68 10.91
N HIS A 81 -18.82 -11.93 12.23
CA HIS A 81 -20.03 -12.38 12.89
C HIS A 81 -21.10 -11.29 13.02
N VAL A 82 -20.73 -10.01 12.91
CA VAL A 82 -21.65 -8.86 13.00
C VAL A 82 -22.18 -8.50 11.62
N SER A 83 -21.28 -8.25 10.67
CA SER A 83 -21.64 -7.85 9.29
C SER A 83 -22.18 -9.01 8.45
N LYS A 84 -21.86 -10.26 8.85
CA LYS A 84 -22.11 -11.50 8.09
C LYS A 84 -21.45 -11.53 6.71
N LYS A 85 -20.42 -10.70 6.48
CA LYS A 85 -19.65 -10.66 5.23
C LYS A 85 -18.33 -11.40 5.37
N TRP A 86 -17.81 -11.87 4.24
CA TRP A 86 -16.48 -12.45 4.10
C TRP A 86 -15.44 -11.37 3.81
N HIS A 87 -14.30 -11.49 4.48
CA HIS A 87 -13.21 -10.54 4.41
C HIS A 87 -11.90 -11.27 4.14
N ARG A 88 -10.97 -10.62 3.45
CA ARG A 88 -9.58 -11.07 3.40
C ARG A 88 -8.87 -10.56 4.62
N VAL A 89 -8.26 -11.47 5.36
CA VAL A 89 -7.52 -11.16 6.57
C VAL A 89 -6.12 -11.72 6.49
N ARG A 90 -5.15 -10.99 7.06
CA ARG A 90 -3.80 -11.47 7.27
C ARG A 90 -3.62 -11.83 8.74
N VAL A 91 -3.02 -12.98 9.03
CA VAL A 91 -2.70 -13.34 10.42
C VAL A 91 -1.39 -12.69 10.84
N ASP A 92 -1.41 -11.87 11.88
CA ASP A 92 -0.22 -11.20 12.42
C ASP A 92 0.39 -11.95 13.61
N ALA A 93 -0.44 -12.66 14.39
CA ALA A 93 0.00 -13.53 15.48
C ALA A 93 -1.02 -14.63 15.75
N THR A 94 -0.57 -15.75 16.32
CA THR A 94 -1.43 -16.86 16.75
C THR A 94 -1.18 -17.20 18.21
N SER A 95 -2.25 -17.59 18.91
CA SER A 95 -2.21 -18.15 20.24
C SER A 95 -2.79 -19.56 20.20
N LEU A 96 -1.92 -20.56 20.12
CA LEU A 96 -2.36 -21.97 20.07
C LEU A 96 -3.05 -22.42 21.35
N TRP A 97 -2.68 -21.82 22.50
CA TRP A 97 -3.31 -22.13 23.79
C TRP A 97 -4.77 -21.68 23.83
N HIS A 98 -5.05 -20.48 23.31
CA HIS A 98 -6.40 -19.93 23.26
C HIS A 98 -7.17 -20.33 21.99
N GLY A 99 -6.49 -20.90 21.00
CA GLY A 99 -7.07 -21.22 19.70
C GLY A 99 -7.45 -19.96 18.91
N THR A 100 -6.82 -18.82 19.20
CA THR A 100 -7.12 -17.53 18.59
C THR A 100 -5.97 -17.01 17.72
N ALA A 101 -6.29 -16.07 16.85
CA ALA A 101 -5.34 -15.35 16.02
C ALA A 101 -5.65 -13.86 16.05
N LEU A 102 -4.62 -13.03 16.11
CA LEU A 102 -4.72 -11.62 15.80
C LEU A 102 -4.64 -11.46 14.28
N VAL A 103 -5.69 -10.91 13.68
CA VAL A 103 -5.80 -10.74 12.24
C VAL A 103 -5.98 -9.27 11.86
N HIS A 104 -5.49 -8.91 10.68
CA HIS A 104 -5.63 -7.60 10.07
C HIS A 104 -6.51 -7.70 8.82
N PHE A 105 -7.57 -6.93 8.75
CA PHE A 105 -8.49 -6.84 7.61
C PHE A 105 -7.83 -5.99 6.53
N ILE A 106 -7.19 -6.63 5.56
CA ILE A 106 -6.30 -5.94 4.60
C ILE A 106 -7.02 -4.97 3.66
N ASP A 107 -8.36 -5.05 3.60
CA ASP A 107 -9.19 -4.21 2.75
C ASP A 107 -9.91 -3.09 3.53
N GLU A 108 -9.75 -3.05 4.86
CA GLU A 108 -10.41 -2.09 5.76
C GLU A 108 -9.44 -1.41 6.74
N GLY A 109 -8.31 -2.05 7.04
CA GLY A 109 -7.27 -1.56 7.95
C GLY A 109 -7.48 -1.87 9.43
N GLU A 110 -8.59 -2.53 9.80
CA GLU A 110 -8.90 -2.92 11.18
C GLU A 110 -8.12 -4.16 11.63
N GLU A 111 -7.80 -4.25 12.92
CA GLU A 111 -7.22 -5.43 13.57
C GLU A 111 -8.21 -6.02 14.57
N LYS A 112 -8.29 -7.35 14.62
CA LYS A 112 -9.24 -8.08 15.48
C LYS A 112 -8.66 -9.40 15.94
N GLU A 113 -9.02 -9.82 17.15
CA GLU A 113 -8.79 -11.18 17.60
C GLU A 113 -9.97 -12.08 17.17
N VAL A 114 -9.66 -13.19 16.52
CA VAL A 114 -10.65 -14.16 16.01
C VAL A 114 -10.26 -15.58 16.38
N TYR A 115 -11.21 -16.50 16.37
CA TYR A 115 -10.90 -17.93 16.53
C TYR A 115 -10.27 -18.48 15.26
N ILE A 116 -9.23 -19.30 15.42
CA ILE A 116 -8.56 -19.97 14.30
C ILE A 116 -9.54 -20.88 13.53
N SER A 117 -10.53 -21.45 14.23
CA SER A 117 -11.59 -22.27 13.61
C SER A 117 -12.49 -21.51 12.64
N ASP A 118 -12.53 -20.18 12.73
CA ASP A 118 -13.36 -19.32 11.87
C ASP A 118 -12.60 -18.88 10.61
N LEU A 119 -11.31 -19.20 10.51
CA LEU A 119 -10.48 -18.91 9.35
C LEU A 119 -10.63 -20.02 8.30
N LEU A 120 -10.77 -19.61 7.04
CA LEU A 120 -10.74 -20.49 5.88
C LEU A 120 -9.56 -20.15 4.97
N HIS A 121 -9.08 -21.13 4.21
CA HIS A 121 -8.12 -20.87 3.14
C HIS A 121 -8.69 -19.82 2.19
N LEU A 122 -7.90 -18.78 1.91
CA LEU A 122 -8.27 -17.82 0.88
C LEU A 122 -8.22 -18.53 -0.48
N GLU A 123 -9.24 -18.38 -1.31
CA GLU A 123 -9.25 -18.93 -2.66
C GLU A 123 -8.23 -18.18 -3.53
N THR A 124 -7.51 -18.92 -4.36
CA THR A 124 -6.34 -18.45 -5.10
C THR A 124 -6.59 -17.25 -6.02
N SER A 125 -7.79 -17.09 -6.59
CA SER A 125 -8.13 -15.94 -7.44
C SER A 125 -8.15 -14.62 -6.65
N PHE A 126 -8.32 -14.67 -5.34
CA PHE A 126 -8.30 -13.47 -4.48
C PHE A 126 -6.92 -13.13 -3.92
N TRP A 127 -5.89 -13.95 -4.19
CA TRP A 127 -4.54 -13.74 -3.64
C TRP A 127 -3.80 -12.62 -4.34
N SER A 128 -3.92 -12.55 -5.67
CA SER A 128 -3.22 -11.57 -6.51
C SER A 128 -3.88 -10.19 -6.49
N ILE A 129 -5.04 -10.06 -5.85
CA ILE A 129 -5.75 -8.78 -5.77
C ILE A 129 -5.07 -7.90 -4.74
N ALA A 130 -4.78 -6.66 -5.11
CA ALA A 130 -4.18 -5.68 -4.21
C ALA A 130 -5.07 -5.41 -2.97
N PRO A 131 -4.48 -5.11 -1.81
CA PRO A 131 -5.23 -4.65 -0.64
C PRO A 131 -5.89 -3.30 -0.92
N LEU A 132 -7.11 -3.10 -0.43
CA LEU A 132 -7.81 -1.82 -0.59
C LEU A 132 -7.39 -0.77 0.43
N VAL A 133 -6.68 -1.15 1.49
CA VAL A 133 -6.16 -0.22 2.51
C VAL A 133 -4.70 -0.57 2.81
N ILE A 134 -3.81 0.41 2.65
CA ILE A 134 -2.36 0.18 2.72
C ILE A 134 -1.69 1.23 3.62
N LYS A 135 -0.83 0.77 4.52
CA LYS A 135 0.07 1.66 5.29
C LYS A 135 1.18 2.16 4.35
N ALA A 136 1.48 3.45 4.39
CA ALA A 136 2.46 4.08 3.52
C ALA A 136 3.37 5.08 4.27
N LYS A 137 4.54 5.34 3.67
CA LYS A 137 5.49 6.41 4.01
C LYS A 137 5.88 7.20 2.77
N LEU A 138 6.31 8.45 2.94
CA LEU A 138 6.93 9.21 1.86
C LEU A 138 8.37 8.73 1.70
N GLY A 139 8.68 8.25 0.49
CA GLY A 139 9.99 7.74 0.16
C GLY A 139 11.03 8.85 -0.03
N GLY A 140 12.28 8.56 0.34
CA GLY A 140 13.45 9.39 0.03
C GLY A 140 13.59 10.68 0.84
N ILE A 141 12.72 10.91 1.83
CA ILE A 141 12.79 12.07 2.71
C ILE A 141 12.80 11.69 4.19
N PHE A 142 13.33 12.59 5.01
CA PHE A 142 13.51 12.44 6.45
C PHE A 142 13.10 13.72 7.18
N PRO A 143 12.81 13.65 8.50
CA PRO A 143 12.59 14.84 9.32
C PRO A 143 13.70 15.87 9.12
N PRO A 144 13.43 17.18 9.10
CA PRO A 144 14.43 18.20 8.76
C PRO A 144 15.53 18.33 9.83
N GLY A 145 15.24 18.00 11.10
CA GLY A 145 16.21 18.04 12.20
C GLY A 145 16.88 16.69 12.51
N GLU A 146 17.88 16.68 13.38
CA GLU A 146 18.66 15.46 13.71
C GLU A 146 17.84 14.34 14.37
N LEU A 147 16.68 14.69 14.94
CA LEU A 147 15.80 13.73 15.58
C LEU A 147 15.02 12.89 14.54
N PRO A 148 14.77 11.61 14.83
CA PRO A 148 14.05 10.71 13.92
C PRO A 148 12.52 10.98 13.87
N ALA A 149 12.01 11.89 14.69
CA ALA A 149 10.58 12.20 14.74
C ALA A 149 10.22 13.38 13.83
N TRP A 150 9.11 13.26 13.10
CA TRP A 150 8.59 14.34 12.27
C TRP A 150 8.09 15.51 13.11
N PRO A 151 8.58 16.74 12.88
CA PRO A 151 8.04 17.93 13.52
C PRO A 151 6.58 18.12 13.14
N ARG A 152 5.80 18.70 14.07
CA ARG A 152 4.38 18.98 13.85
C ARG A 152 4.13 19.82 12.61
N GLU A 153 5.00 20.78 12.32
CA GLU A 153 4.90 21.65 11.15
C GLU A 153 4.96 20.85 9.83
N SER A 154 5.87 19.88 9.72
CA SER A 154 5.96 18.98 8.56
C SER A 154 4.69 18.16 8.39
N ILE A 155 4.16 17.62 9.50
CA ILE A 155 2.93 16.81 9.51
C ILE A 155 1.71 17.64 9.11
N ASP A 156 1.58 18.83 9.68
CA ASP A 156 0.46 19.74 9.42
C ASP A 156 0.50 20.22 7.96
N LYS A 157 1.69 20.51 7.41
CA LYS A 157 1.84 20.85 5.99
C LYS A 157 1.47 19.69 5.07
N PHE A 158 1.91 18.47 5.39
CA PHE A 158 1.53 17.29 4.60
C PHE A 158 0.01 17.07 4.61
N LYS A 159 -0.65 17.21 5.77
CA LYS A 159 -2.12 17.17 5.88
C LYS A 159 -2.82 18.25 5.04
N GLU A 160 -2.28 19.46 4.99
CA GLU A 160 -2.81 20.55 4.16
C GLU A 160 -2.74 20.23 2.66
N LEU A 161 -1.65 19.58 2.22
CA LEU A 161 -1.45 19.14 0.84
C LEU A 161 -2.38 17.98 0.47
N CYS A 162 -2.77 17.17 1.44
CA CYS A 162 -3.54 15.95 1.29
C CYS A 162 -5.01 16.15 1.70
N LYS A 163 -5.74 16.96 0.92
CA LYS A 163 -7.14 17.25 1.25
C LYS A 163 -8.02 15.99 1.10
N PRO A 164 -9.02 15.80 1.97
CA PRO A 164 -9.95 14.68 1.83
C PRO A 164 -10.59 14.64 0.44
N GLY A 165 -10.51 13.48 -0.22
CA GLY A 165 -11.02 13.27 -1.57
C GLY A 165 -10.04 13.60 -2.71
N ASP A 166 -8.90 14.25 -2.43
CA ASP A 166 -7.85 14.44 -3.44
C ASP A 166 -7.29 13.06 -3.85
N MET A 167 -7.04 12.91 -5.15
CA MET A 167 -6.39 11.74 -5.73
C MET A 167 -4.93 12.10 -6.05
N PHE A 168 -4.00 11.23 -5.68
CA PHE A 168 -2.56 11.42 -5.89
C PHE A 168 -2.04 10.39 -6.86
N CYS A 169 -1.23 10.81 -7.81
CA CYS A 169 -0.40 9.91 -8.59
C CYS A 169 0.78 9.49 -7.71
N GLY A 170 1.07 8.19 -7.63
CA GLY A 170 2.09 7.67 -6.74
C GLY A 170 2.88 6.53 -7.35
N VAL A 171 4.18 6.51 -7.07
CA VAL A 171 5.08 5.43 -7.48
C VAL A 171 5.61 4.73 -6.23
N SER A 172 5.49 3.41 -6.18
CA SER A 172 6.09 2.60 -5.12
C SER A 172 7.56 2.35 -5.42
N ILE A 173 8.44 2.71 -4.48
CA ILE A 173 9.88 2.52 -4.63
C ILE A 173 10.32 1.19 -4.00
N HIS A 174 9.84 0.93 -2.77
CA HIS A 174 10.13 -0.30 -2.04
C HIS A 174 9.05 -0.55 -0.98
N THR A 175 9.07 -1.74 -0.40
CA THR A 175 8.22 -2.12 0.72
C THR A 175 9.09 -2.33 1.95
N GLU A 176 8.69 -1.76 3.08
CA GLU A 176 9.35 -1.90 4.39
C GLU A 176 8.35 -2.55 5.36
N GLY A 177 8.51 -3.85 5.61
CA GLY A 177 7.54 -4.63 6.37
C GLY A 177 6.17 -4.64 5.69
N GLN A 178 5.18 -4.04 6.36
CA GLN A 178 3.79 -3.94 5.86
C GLN A 178 3.47 -2.56 5.27
N ARG A 179 4.50 -1.75 5.02
CA ARG A 179 4.37 -0.37 4.57
C ARG A 179 4.98 -0.21 3.19
N ILE A 180 4.29 0.51 2.31
CA ILE A 180 4.85 0.91 1.02
C ILE A 180 5.51 2.28 1.12
N SER A 181 6.69 2.42 0.52
CA SER A 181 7.37 3.71 0.37
C SER A 181 6.97 4.34 -0.96
N LEU A 182 6.27 5.49 -0.89
CA LEU A 182 5.68 6.16 -2.04
C LEU A 182 6.40 7.47 -2.38
N VAL A 183 6.60 7.73 -3.67
CA VAL A 183 6.74 9.10 -4.22
C VAL A 183 5.36 9.55 -4.63
N LEU A 184 4.90 10.71 -4.14
CA LEU A 184 3.55 11.20 -4.43
C LEU A 184 3.61 12.48 -5.26
N PHE A 185 2.71 12.59 -6.22
CA PHE A 185 2.54 13.73 -7.10
C PHE A 185 1.08 14.20 -7.03
N ASN A 186 0.88 15.52 -7.01
CA ASN A 186 -0.45 16.09 -7.02
C ASN A 186 -1.09 15.89 -8.41
N ASN A 187 -2.32 15.33 -8.45
CA ASN A 187 -3.08 15.12 -9.69
C ASN A 187 -3.95 16.32 -10.08
N ARG A 188 -3.74 17.51 -9.49
CA ARG A 188 -4.46 18.72 -9.92
C ARG A 188 -4.11 19.03 -11.38
N PRO A 189 -5.10 19.33 -12.25
CA PRO A 189 -4.82 19.81 -13.59
C PRO A 189 -4.01 21.09 -13.48
N GLN A 190 -2.73 21.01 -13.82
CA GLN A 190 -1.84 22.16 -13.87
C GLN A 190 -2.10 22.87 -15.20
N THR A 191 -2.33 24.18 -15.13
CA THR A 191 -2.34 25.05 -16.31
C THR A 191 -1.06 24.81 -17.13
N ALA A 192 -1.17 24.84 -18.46
CA ALA A 192 -0.17 24.40 -19.43
C ALA A 192 1.27 24.96 -19.29
N SER A 193 1.52 25.91 -18.39
CA SER A 193 2.82 26.53 -18.12
C SER A 193 3.69 25.82 -17.08
N THR A 194 3.20 24.78 -16.38
CA THR A 194 4.00 23.98 -15.44
C THR A 194 3.91 22.50 -15.81
N MET A 195 4.50 22.13 -16.94
CA MET A 195 4.50 20.75 -17.45
C MET A 195 5.49 19.86 -16.68
N GLY A 196 5.18 19.53 -15.43
CA GLY A 196 5.90 18.51 -14.67
C GLY A 196 5.53 18.57 -13.20
N GLY A 197 4.60 17.69 -12.78
CA GLY A 197 4.13 17.67 -11.39
C GLY A 197 5.29 17.67 -10.40
N VAL A 198 5.26 18.61 -9.45
CA VAL A 198 6.19 18.64 -8.32
C VAL A 198 5.76 17.54 -7.36
N SER A 199 6.68 16.66 -6.99
CA SER A 199 6.42 15.65 -5.97
C SER A 199 6.20 16.34 -4.63
N LEU A 200 5.34 15.78 -3.79
CA LEU A 200 5.07 16.30 -2.45
C LEU A 200 6.36 16.30 -1.62
N GLN A 201 7.23 15.33 -1.84
CA GLN A 201 8.57 15.22 -1.24
C GLN A 201 9.40 16.48 -1.52
N MET A 202 9.56 16.83 -2.80
CA MET A 202 10.39 17.97 -3.19
C MET A 202 9.83 19.27 -2.61
N TYR A 203 8.51 19.44 -2.66
CA TYR A 203 7.86 20.63 -2.10
C TYR A 203 8.10 20.76 -0.59
N LEU A 204 8.08 19.66 0.17
CA LEU A 204 8.40 19.69 1.60
C LEU A 204 9.88 20.03 1.87
N VAL A 205 10.79 19.54 1.02
CA VAL A 205 12.23 19.83 1.10
C VAL A 205 12.51 21.31 0.80
N GLU A 206 11.89 21.86 -0.24
CA GLU A 206 12.02 23.28 -0.62
C GLU A 206 11.54 24.23 0.49
N LEU A 207 10.54 23.80 1.28
CA LEU A 207 10.07 24.54 2.45
C LEU A 207 10.95 24.35 3.70
N GLY A 208 11.98 23.53 3.65
CA GLY A 208 12.79 23.16 4.82
C GLY A 208 12.06 22.28 5.83
N LEU A 209 10.92 21.68 5.44
CA LEU A 209 10.09 20.83 6.28
C LEU A 209 10.45 19.35 6.17
N ALA A 210 11.39 19.01 5.30
CA ALA A 210 12.01 17.70 5.18
C ALA A 210 13.44 17.85 4.65
N ARG A 211 14.25 16.81 4.77
CA ARG A 211 15.53 16.70 4.07
C ARG A 211 15.57 15.43 3.23
N THR A 212 16.44 15.39 2.23
CA THR A 212 16.81 14.18 1.49
C THR A 212 18.17 13.66 2.01
N THR A 213 18.57 12.48 1.55
CA THR A 213 19.98 12.05 1.62
C THR A 213 20.68 12.33 0.29
N GLU A 214 22.00 12.50 0.28
CA GLU A 214 22.84 12.70 -0.91
C GLU A 214 22.55 11.72 -2.08
N ARG A 215 22.04 10.51 -1.78
CA ARG A 215 21.62 9.51 -2.79
C ARG A 215 20.40 9.92 -3.63
N PHE A 216 19.57 10.85 -3.17
CA PHE A 216 18.41 11.40 -3.88
C PHE A 216 18.67 12.81 -4.43
N GLU A 217 19.87 13.37 -4.22
CA GLU A 217 20.27 14.68 -4.76
C GLU A 217 20.62 14.62 -6.25
N CYS A 218 20.74 13.42 -6.84
CA CYS A 218 20.95 13.32 -8.27
C CYS A 218 19.63 13.52 -9.01
N CYS A 219 19.44 14.71 -9.59
CA CYS A 219 18.33 15.02 -10.50
C CYS A 219 18.11 13.99 -11.63
N LYS A 220 19.05 13.07 -11.88
CA LYS A 220 18.93 12.02 -12.89
C LYS A 220 17.88 10.96 -12.56
N ASP A 221 17.81 10.51 -11.31
CA ASP A 221 16.79 9.52 -10.91
C ASP A 221 15.39 10.14 -10.97
N TYR A 222 15.26 11.43 -10.61
CA TYR A 222 13.99 12.17 -10.64
C TYR A 222 13.52 12.53 -12.07
N GLU A 223 14.44 12.83 -12.99
CA GLU A 223 14.15 13.01 -14.42
C GLU A 223 13.66 11.69 -15.07
N ASP A 224 14.26 10.55 -14.70
CA ASP A 224 13.78 9.24 -15.11
C ASP A 224 12.38 8.94 -14.54
N PHE A 225 12.12 9.29 -13.26
CA PHE A 225 10.78 9.17 -12.66
C PHE A 225 9.73 10.09 -13.32
N ARG A 226 10.09 11.33 -13.68
CA ARG A 226 9.22 12.24 -14.44
C ARG A 226 8.87 11.67 -15.81
N THR A 227 9.84 11.04 -16.48
CA THR A 227 9.66 10.41 -17.79
C THR A 227 8.76 9.17 -17.71
N ILE A 228 8.82 8.40 -16.63
CA ILE A 228 7.95 7.23 -16.36
C ILE A 228 6.52 7.68 -16.00
N ALA A 229 6.37 8.70 -15.15
CA ALA A 229 5.07 9.17 -14.70
C ALA A 229 4.30 10.00 -15.75
N PHE A 230 5.01 10.66 -16.67
CA PHE A 230 4.43 11.52 -17.70
C PHE A 230 5.11 11.28 -19.07
N PRO A 231 4.79 10.18 -19.78
CA PRO A 231 5.46 9.79 -21.03
C PRO A 231 5.22 10.76 -22.20
N SER A 232 4.29 11.71 -22.09
CA SER A 232 3.98 12.71 -23.12
C SER A 232 5.10 13.73 -23.39
N VAL A 233 6.18 13.73 -22.59
CA VAL A 233 7.25 14.76 -22.63
C VAL A 233 8.40 14.37 -23.57
N LYS A 234 8.13 13.66 -24.67
CA LYS A 234 9.10 13.46 -25.77
C LYS A 234 8.68 14.19 -27.05
N SER A 235 8.44 15.49 -26.97
CA SER A 235 8.55 16.36 -28.14
C SER A 235 8.65 17.82 -27.71
N SER A 236 9.86 18.36 -27.61
CA SER A 236 10.18 19.77 -27.91
C SER A 236 11.50 20.27 -27.28
N PHE A 237 12.57 19.48 -27.28
CA PHE A 237 13.92 20.09 -27.22
C PHE A 237 14.88 19.30 -28.11
N SER A 238 14.78 19.55 -29.40
CA SER A 238 15.89 19.37 -30.33
C SER A 238 15.90 20.57 -31.27
N ASN A 239 17.03 21.28 -31.25
CA ASN A 239 17.50 22.32 -32.18
C ASN A 239 17.20 23.77 -31.80
N SER A 240 18.17 24.35 -31.09
CA SER A 240 18.75 25.66 -31.40
C SER A 240 20.26 25.54 -31.29
#